data_AF-F6KMN6-F1
#
_entry.id   AF-F6KMN6-F1
#
_cell.length_a   1.000
_cell.length_b   1.000
_cell.length_c   1.000
_cell.angle_alpha   90.00
_cell.angle_beta   90.00
_cell.angle_gamma   90.00
#
_symmetry.space_group_name_H-M   'P 1'
#
loop_
_entity.id
_entity.type
_entity.pdbx_description
1 polymer ?
#
loop_
_entity_poly.entity_id
_entity_poly.type
_entity_poly.pdbx_seq_one_letter_code
_entity_poly.pdbx_strand_id
1 'polypeptide(L)'
;GTRVLNGFFSDWATADISKHLPFIYNLSSIAIYTYLPAFKQYGGNAKVVHFLGKTKPWSYTFDPKSKQMAGSVHEATGHPTFLVDWWIVFSSAVVPMLQEQYGDRPFYSGCVEGSSSSSFAQELEPQVSSEERKQKWEQGQADYMGMDSFDNIKRKLDTFLK
;
A
#
# COMPACT_ATOMS: atom_id res chain seq x y z
N GLY A 1 13.23 19.06 -1.69
CA GLY A 1 12.35 19.56 -2.77
C GLY A 1 11.81 20.94 -2.48
N THR A 2 10.87 21.08 -1.55
CA THR A 2 10.05 22.29 -1.34
C THR A 2 10.82 23.56 -0.96
N ARG A 3 11.96 23.46 -0.27
CA ARG A 3 12.70 24.66 0.22
C ARG A 3 13.35 25.50 -0.88
N VAL A 4 13.77 24.90 -2.00
CA VAL A 4 14.41 25.65 -3.10
C VAL A 4 13.34 26.41 -3.89
N LEU A 5 12.24 25.76 -4.24
CA LEU A 5 11.13 26.37 -4.96
C LEU A 5 10.48 27.49 -4.15
N ASN A 6 10.20 27.27 -2.87
CA ASN A 6 9.63 28.31 -2.00
C ASN A 6 10.61 29.44 -1.70
N GLY A 7 11.92 29.21 -1.79
CA GLY A 7 12.93 30.26 -1.70
C GLY A 7 12.95 31.16 -2.94
N PHE A 8 12.74 30.58 -4.12
CA PHE A 8 12.65 31.31 -5.38
C PHE A 8 11.31 32.07 -5.52
N PHE A 9 10.20 31.46 -5.11
CA PHE A 9 8.86 32.06 -5.09
C PHE A 9 8.47 32.50 -3.66
N SER A 10 9.30 33.34 -3.04
CA SER A 10 9.17 33.72 -1.63
C SER A 10 7.95 34.59 -1.32
N ASP A 11 7.41 35.26 -2.34
CA ASP A 11 6.23 36.14 -2.24
C ASP A 11 4.90 35.40 -2.43
N TRP A 12 4.93 34.08 -2.72
CA TRP A 12 3.72 33.29 -2.99
C TRP A 12 2.68 33.46 -1.88
N ALA A 13 3.09 33.47 -0.61
CA ALA A 13 2.16 33.53 0.52
C ALA A 13 1.44 34.89 0.66
N THR A 14 1.96 35.98 0.10
CA THR A 14 1.50 37.35 0.40
C THR A 14 1.14 38.19 -0.82
N ALA A 15 1.60 37.84 -2.02
CA ALA A 15 1.46 38.71 -3.19
C ALA A 15 0.08 38.62 -3.88
N ASP A 16 -0.33 37.42 -4.31
CA ASP A 16 -1.49 37.27 -5.20
C ASP A 16 -2.28 36.00 -4.90
N ILE A 17 -3.53 36.19 -4.45
CA ILE A 17 -4.44 35.09 -4.10
C ILE A 17 -4.83 34.24 -5.32
N SER A 18 -4.75 34.77 -6.53
CA SER A 18 -5.05 33.99 -7.74
C SER A 18 -4.01 32.89 -8.00
N LYS A 19 -2.80 33.03 -7.43
CA LYS A 19 -1.73 32.02 -7.46
C LYS A 19 -1.86 30.98 -6.34
N HIS A 20 -2.84 31.13 -5.45
CA HIS A 20 -3.15 30.16 -4.40
C HIS A 20 -4.12 29.14 -4.96
N LEU A 21 -3.59 28.00 -5.39
CA LEU A 21 -4.43 26.90 -5.82
C LEU A 21 -5.33 26.46 -4.65
N PRO A 22 -6.65 26.34 -4.87
CA PRO A 22 -7.55 25.81 -3.86
C PRO A 22 -7.08 24.44 -3.40
N PHE A 23 -7.24 24.17 -2.11
CA PHE A 23 -6.77 22.96 -1.45
C PHE A 23 -7.21 21.65 -2.16
N ILE A 24 -8.38 21.65 -2.79
CA ILE A 24 -8.92 20.51 -3.57
C ILE A 24 -8.07 20.08 -4.78
N TYR A 25 -7.18 20.93 -5.28
CA TYR A 25 -6.24 20.63 -6.38
C TYR A 25 -4.90 20.08 -5.89
N ASN A 26 -4.68 19.97 -4.58
CA ASN A 26 -3.51 19.33 -3.99
C ASN A 26 -3.89 18.77 -2.62
N LEU A 27 -4.93 17.93 -2.61
CA LEU A 27 -5.45 17.35 -1.37
C LEU A 27 -4.47 16.30 -0.87
N SER A 28 -3.76 16.61 0.22
CA SER A 28 -2.92 15.63 0.90
C SER A 28 -3.75 14.53 1.55
N SER A 29 -3.38 13.27 1.34
CA SER A 29 -3.97 12.12 2.05
C SER A 29 -3.84 12.25 3.58
N ILE A 30 -2.85 12.96 4.08
CA ILE A 30 -2.65 13.22 5.52
C ILE A 30 -3.74 14.15 6.07
N ALA A 31 -4.24 15.08 5.26
CA ALA A 31 -5.25 16.04 5.68
C ALA A 31 -6.63 15.42 5.95
N ILE A 32 -6.87 14.23 5.40
CA ILE A 32 -8.02 13.38 5.74
C ILE A 32 -8.06 13.12 7.25
N TYR A 33 -6.89 12.92 7.86
CA TYR A 33 -6.73 12.59 9.27
C TYR A 33 -6.52 13.84 10.12
N THR A 34 -5.63 14.73 9.71
CA THR A 34 -5.24 15.89 10.52
C THR A 34 -6.27 17.01 10.50
N TYR A 35 -7.17 17.04 9.51
CA TYR A 35 -8.18 18.09 9.37
C TYR A 35 -9.53 17.56 8.87
N LEU A 36 -10.04 16.55 9.60
CA LEU A 36 -11.26 15.82 9.27
C LEU A 36 -12.52 16.69 9.04
N PRO A 37 -12.81 17.77 9.80
CA PRO A 37 -13.97 18.63 9.51
C PRO A 37 -13.92 19.28 8.12
N ALA A 38 -12.75 19.80 7.73
CA ALA A 38 -12.56 20.37 6.41
C ALA A 38 -12.61 19.30 5.32
N PHE A 39 -12.07 18.12 5.58
CA PHE A 39 -12.21 16.98 4.66
C PHE A 39 -13.67 16.57 4.46
N LYS A 40 -14.49 16.52 5.51
CA LYS A 40 -15.93 16.23 5.39
C LYS A 40 -16.66 17.28 4.54
N GLN A 41 -16.27 18.55 4.65
CA GLN A 41 -16.91 19.64 3.93
C GLN A 41 -16.44 19.78 2.47
N TYR A 42 -15.15 19.59 2.19
CA TYR A 42 -14.55 19.88 0.89
C TYR A 42 -13.93 18.67 0.18
N GLY A 43 -13.73 17.55 0.90
CA GLY A 43 -13.06 16.36 0.40
C GLY A 43 -13.80 15.64 -0.73
N GLY A 44 -15.14 15.73 -0.75
CA GLY A 44 -15.94 15.22 -1.88
C GLY A 44 -15.70 15.96 -3.20
N ASN A 45 -15.17 17.19 -3.15
CA ASN A 45 -14.83 18.01 -4.32
C ASN A 45 -13.34 17.91 -4.68
N ALA A 46 -12.62 16.93 -4.14
CA ALA A 46 -11.21 16.71 -4.45
C ALA A 46 -11.04 16.43 -5.95
N LYS A 47 -10.12 17.16 -6.57
CA LYS A 47 -9.75 16.98 -7.99
C LYS A 47 -8.43 16.25 -8.16
N VAL A 48 -7.50 16.47 -7.23
CA VAL A 48 -6.20 15.81 -7.22
C VAL A 48 -5.88 15.41 -5.80
N VAL A 49 -5.55 14.13 -5.63
CA VAL A 49 -5.15 13.54 -4.35
C VAL A 49 -3.64 13.29 -4.37
N HIS A 50 -2.98 13.73 -3.32
CA HIS A 50 -1.55 13.57 -3.12
C HIS A 50 -1.30 12.61 -1.95
N PHE A 51 -0.86 11.39 -2.26
CA PHE A 51 -0.46 10.39 -1.27
C PHE A 51 0.90 10.74 -0.64
N LEU A 52 0.86 11.68 0.29
CA LEU A 52 1.99 12.07 1.13
C LEU A 52 2.17 11.06 2.27
N GLY A 53 3.42 10.72 2.57
CA GLY A 53 3.76 9.72 3.57
C GLY A 53 4.80 8.71 3.08
N LYS A 54 5.27 7.88 4.01
CA LYS A 54 6.21 6.79 3.73
C LYS A 54 5.53 5.65 2.97
N THR A 55 4.32 5.31 3.38
CA THR A 55 3.52 4.25 2.77
C THR A 55 2.84 4.78 1.52
N LYS A 56 3.03 4.09 0.40
CA LYS A 56 2.48 4.48 -0.90
C LYS A 56 1.35 3.55 -1.31
N PRO A 57 0.49 3.96 -2.26
CA PRO A 57 -0.63 3.12 -2.70
C PRO A 57 -0.22 1.71 -3.13
N TRP A 58 0.87 1.60 -3.89
CA TRP A 58 1.42 0.32 -4.35
C TRP A 58 2.10 -0.54 -3.26
N SER A 59 2.17 -0.06 -2.02
CA SER A 59 2.71 -0.83 -0.89
C SER A 59 1.67 -1.78 -0.26
N TYR A 60 0.40 -1.67 -0.66
CA TYR A 60 -0.69 -2.52 -0.20
C TYR A 60 -0.94 -3.68 -1.17
N THR A 61 -1.75 -4.65 -0.76
CA THR A 61 -2.34 -5.62 -1.69
C THR A 61 -3.81 -5.31 -1.90
N PHE A 62 -4.32 -5.63 -3.09
CA PHE A 62 -5.70 -5.34 -3.48
C PHE A 62 -6.34 -6.57 -4.09
N ASP A 63 -7.57 -6.90 -3.69
CA ASP A 63 -8.39 -7.90 -4.36
C ASP A 63 -9.36 -7.19 -5.31
N PRO A 64 -9.18 -7.30 -6.64
CA PRO A 64 -10.07 -6.67 -7.61
C PRO A 64 -11.51 -7.20 -7.58
N LYS A 65 -11.73 -8.43 -7.09
CA LYS A 65 -13.06 -9.05 -7.05
C LYS A 65 -13.89 -8.51 -5.90
N SER A 66 -13.32 -8.50 -4.69
CA SER A 66 -13.98 -7.95 -3.50
C SER A 66 -13.84 -6.43 -3.37
N LYS A 67 -12.93 -5.82 -4.15
CA LYS A 67 -12.51 -4.41 -4.04
C LYS A 67 -11.99 -4.06 -2.65
N GLN A 68 -11.38 -5.03 -1.98
CA GLN A 68 -10.82 -4.87 -0.63
C GLN A 68 -9.31 -4.80 -0.69
N MET A 69 -8.72 -4.04 0.24
CA MET A 69 -7.27 -3.96 0.41
C MET A 69 -6.83 -4.79 1.62
N ALA A 70 -5.72 -5.48 1.50
CA ALA A 70 -5.05 -6.19 2.59
C ALA A 70 -3.61 -5.65 2.77
N GLY A 71 -3.11 -5.74 4.00
CA GLY A 71 -1.85 -5.10 4.44
C GLY A 71 -2.02 -4.49 5.83
N SER A 72 -0.95 -4.18 6.56
CA SER A 72 -1.05 -3.69 7.96
C SER A 72 -1.88 -2.39 8.06
N VAL A 73 -3.17 -2.53 8.37
CA VAL A 73 -4.20 -1.48 8.41
C VAL A 73 -4.15 -0.69 9.73
N HIS A 74 -2.98 -0.56 10.38
CA HIS A 74 -2.90 0.28 11.58
C HIS A 74 -2.94 1.79 11.26
N GLU A 75 -2.79 2.20 9.99
CA GLU A 75 -2.77 3.61 9.59
C GLU A 75 -3.87 4.02 8.59
N ALA A 76 -4.64 3.08 8.01
CA ALA A 76 -5.68 3.40 7.02
C ALA A 76 -7.07 3.66 7.64
N THR A 77 -7.13 4.00 8.93
CA THR A 77 -8.37 4.25 9.68
C THR A 77 -8.83 5.69 9.50
N GLY A 78 -9.45 5.98 8.36
CA GLY A 78 -10.06 7.29 8.11
C GLY A 78 -11.01 7.27 6.94
N HIS A 79 -10.49 7.13 5.73
CA HIS A 79 -11.28 7.10 4.50
C HIS A 79 -10.52 6.32 3.40
N PRO A 80 -10.82 5.03 3.18
CA PRO A 80 -10.12 4.23 2.18
C PRO A 80 -10.50 4.59 0.73
N THR A 81 -11.42 5.53 0.49
CA THR A 81 -12.03 5.76 -0.83
C THR A 81 -11.00 6.05 -1.91
N PHE A 82 -10.11 7.04 -1.72
CA PHE A 82 -9.14 7.38 -2.77
C PHE A 82 -8.07 6.30 -2.97
N LEU A 83 -7.75 5.54 -1.93
CA LEU A 83 -6.79 4.44 -2.03
C LEU A 83 -7.41 3.28 -2.82
N VAL A 84 -8.67 2.97 -2.57
CA VAL A 84 -9.46 2.02 -3.36
C VAL A 84 -9.59 2.51 -4.81
N ASP A 85 -9.90 3.78 -5.04
CA ASP A 85 -10.02 4.35 -6.39
C ASP A 85 -8.70 4.23 -7.17
N TRP A 86 -7.57 4.50 -6.52
CA TRP A 86 -6.24 4.32 -7.11
C TRP A 86 -6.03 2.86 -7.54
N TRP A 87 -6.36 1.91 -6.67
CA TRP A 87 -6.24 0.48 -6.96
C TRP A 87 -7.20 -0.01 -8.04
N ILE A 88 -8.42 0.54 -8.11
CA ILE A 88 -9.37 0.25 -9.20
C ILE A 88 -8.77 0.70 -10.52
N VAL A 89 -8.24 1.92 -10.62
CA VAL A 89 -7.62 2.41 -11.86
C VAL A 89 -6.38 1.59 -12.21
N PHE A 90 -5.52 1.31 -11.23
CA PHE A 90 -4.30 0.52 -11.46
C PHE A 90 -4.63 -0.90 -11.96
N SER A 91 -5.53 -1.61 -11.27
CA SER A 91 -5.90 -2.99 -11.63
C SER A 91 -6.68 -3.08 -12.94
N SER A 92 -7.52 -2.10 -13.28
CA SER A 92 -8.34 -2.15 -14.49
C SER A 92 -7.63 -1.63 -15.75
N ALA A 93 -6.70 -0.69 -15.63
CA ALA A 93 -6.06 -0.05 -16.78
C ALA A 93 -4.56 -0.37 -16.88
N VAL A 94 -3.84 -0.36 -15.76
CA VAL A 94 -2.37 -0.48 -15.77
C VAL A 94 -1.93 -1.94 -15.77
N VAL A 95 -2.58 -2.81 -14.99
CA VAL A 95 -2.22 -4.25 -14.94
C VAL A 95 -2.38 -4.93 -16.31
N PRO A 96 -3.50 -4.76 -17.05
CA PRO A 96 -3.63 -5.35 -18.39
C PRO A 96 -2.58 -4.80 -19.37
N MET A 97 -2.28 -3.50 -19.30
CA MET A 97 -1.24 -2.87 -20.12
C MET A 97 0.15 -3.44 -19.83
N LEU A 98 0.46 -3.68 -18.54
CA LEU A 98 1.72 -4.32 -18.15
C LEU A 98 1.77 -5.78 -18.62
N GLN A 99 0.67 -6.54 -18.49
CA GLN A 99 0.60 -7.92 -19.01
C GLN A 99 0.89 -7.98 -20.50
N GLU A 100 0.32 -7.06 -21.30
CA GLU A 100 0.59 -6.97 -22.73
C GLU A 100 2.07 -6.68 -23.04
N GLN A 101 2.72 -5.80 -22.26
CA GLN A 101 4.12 -5.41 -22.48
C GLN A 101 5.12 -6.48 -22.02
N TYR A 102 4.83 -7.18 -20.92
CA TYR A 102 5.74 -8.16 -20.31
C TYR A 102 5.49 -9.60 -20.79
N GLY A 103 4.36 -9.86 -21.46
CA GLY A 103 3.96 -11.19 -21.92
C GLY A 103 3.83 -12.18 -20.75
N ASP A 104 4.40 -13.37 -20.91
CA ASP A 104 4.39 -14.43 -19.89
C ASP A 104 5.36 -14.21 -18.72
N ARG A 105 6.06 -13.07 -18.66
CA ARG A 105 7.01 -12.81 -17.57
C ARG A 105 6.25 -12.50 -16.28
N PRO A 106 6.51 -13.22 -15.18
CA PRO A 106 5.86 -12.92 -13.92
C PRO A 106 6.29 -11.53 -13.43
N PHE A 107 5.32 -10.71 -13.04
CA PHE A 107 5.56 -9.43 -12.38
C PHE A 107 4.64 -9.29 -11.17
N TYR A 108 5.12 -8.59 -10.15
CA TYR A 108 4.34 -8.33 -8.96
C TYR A 108 3.37 -7.17 -9.20
N SER A 109 2.09 -7.48 -9.36
CA SER A 109 1.03 -6.47 -9.52
C SER A 109 0.44 -6.00 -8.18
N GLY A 110 0.72 -6.69 -7.07
CA GLY A 110 0.06 -6.48 -5.79
C GLY A 110 -1.44 -6.83 -5.78
N CYS A 111 -1.99 -7.28 -6.92
CA CYS A 111 -3.36 -7.76 -7.01
C CYS A 111 -3.42 -9.22 -6.58
N VAL A 112 -4.35 -9.57 -5.69
CA VAL A 112 -4.57 -10.96 -5.29
C VAL A 112 -5.27 -11.64 -6.47
N GLU A 113 -4.55 -12.53 -7.15
CA GLU A 113 -5.13 -13.34 -8.22
C GLU A 113 -6.16 -14.28 -7.60
N GLY A 114 -7.44 -14.00 -7.86
CA GLY A 114 -8.51 -14.88 -7.43
C GLY A 114 -8.39 -16.19 -8.21
N SER A 115 -7.83 -17.21 -7.56
CA SER A 115 -7.61 -18.58 -8.02
C SER A 115 -8.69 -19.02 -9.00
N SER A 116 -8.34 -19.06 -10.29
CA SER A 116 -8.95 -20.03 -11.19
C SER A 116 -8.18 -21.31 -10.97
N SER A 117 -8.89 -22.34 -10.51
CA SER A 117 -8.40 -23.66 -10.18
C SER A 117 -7.44 -24.20 -11.25
N SER A 118 -6.13 -24.19 -10.97
CA SER A 118 -5.21 -25.13 -11.57
C SER A 118 -4.49 -25.84 -10.44
N SER A 119 -4.98 -27.05 -10.20
CA SER A 119 -4.50 -27.99 -9.20
C SER A 119 -3.16 -28.57 -9.65
N PHE A 120 -2.09 -27.78 -9.71
CA PHE A 120 -0.73 -28.31 -9.94
C PHE A 120 0.33 -27.30 -9.50
N ALA A 121 0.63 -27.28 -8.20
CA ALA A 121 1.92 -26.82 -7.70
C ALA A 121 2.20 -27.54 -6.39
N GLN A 122 2.88 -28.68 -6.53
CA GLN A 122 3.54 -29.38 -5.44
C GLN A 122 4.43 -28.40 -4.66
N GLU A 123 4.15 -28.34 -3.36
CA GLU A 123 5.08 -28.24 -2.24
C GLU A 123 6.56 -28.34 -2.63
N LEU A 124 7.22 -27.19 -2.76
CA LEU A 124 8.67 -27.04 -2.72
C LEU A 124 8.99 -25.86 -1.80
N GLU A 125 8.77 -26.06 -0.50
CA GLU A 125 9.29 -25.18 0.55
C GLU A 125 10.83 -25.28 0.57
N PRO A 126 11.59 -24.18 0.39
CA PRO A 126 13.02 -24.19 0.59
C PRO A 126 13.30 -24.43 2.07
N GLN A 127 13.89 -25.58 2.43
CA GLN A 127 14.31 -25.85 3.80
C GLN A 127 15.49 -24.95 4.19
N VAL A 128 15.19 -23.72 4.60
CA VAL A 128 16.17 -22.82 5.22
C VAL A 128 16.63 -23.47 6.54
N SER A 129 17.95 -23.57 6.74
CA SER A 129 18.51 -24.20 7.92
C SER A 129 18.09 -23.44 9.20
N SER A 130 17.95 -24.16 10.32
CA SER A 130 17.55 -23.57 11.61
C SER A 130 18.50 -22.45 12.08
N GLU A 131 19.78 -22.52 11.67
CA GLU A 131 20.81 -21.52 11.98
C GLU A 131 20.64 -20.24 11.18
N GLU A 132 20.43 -20.33 9.87
CA GLU A 132 20.16 -19.15 9.03
C GLU A 132 18.86 -18.45 9.45
N ARG A 133 17.86 -19.23 9.87
CA ARG A 133 16.63 -18.69 10.44
C ARG A 133 16.94 -17.89 11.71
N LYS A 134 17.71 -18.46 12.64
CA LYS A 134 18.09 -17.76 13.88
C LYS A 134 18.83 -16.44 13.61
N GLN A 135 19.72 -16.41 12.62
CA GLN A 135 20.44 -15.18 12.25
C GLN A 135 19.49 -14.09 11.73
N LYS A 136 18.50 -14.45 10.91
CA LYS A 136 17.49 -13.49 10.42
C LYS A 136 16.65 -12.92 11.56
N TRP A 137 16.32 -13.72 12.57
CA TRP A 137 15.63 -13.24 13.77
C TRP A 137 16.47 -12.25 14.57
N GLU A 138 17.76 -12.51 14.77
CA GLU A 138 18.67 -11.61 15.48
C GLU A 138 18.88 -10.28 14.74
N GLN A 139 18.73 -10.29 13.42
CA GLN A 139 18.83 -9.09 12.56
C GLN A 139 17.48 -8.38 12.36
N GLY A 140 16.38 -8.86 12.97
CA GLY A 140 15.05 -8.27 12.83
C GLY A 140 14.37 -8.50 11.47
N GLN A 141 14.85 -9.47 10.69
CA GLN A 141 14.33 -9.86 9.37
C GLN A 141 13.58 -11.21 9.42
N ALA A 142 12.90 -11.50 10.52
CA ALA A 142 12.11 -12.73 10.66
C ALA A 142 10.91 -12.74 9.70
N ASP A 143 10.57 -13.92 9.17
CA ASP A 143 9.49 -14.08 8.20
C ASP A 143 8.13 -14.28 8.87
N TYR A 144 7.61 -13.18 9.43
CA TYR A 144 6.36 -13.18 10.21
C TYR A 144 5.11 -13.58 9.42
N MET A 145 5.18 -13.71 8.09
CA MET A 145 4.05 -14.08 7.23
C MET A 145 4.18 -15.47 6.59
N GLY A 146 5.33 -16.12 6.72
CA GLY A 146 5.56 -17.49 6.27
C GLY A 146 6.03 -18.39 7.40
N MET A 147 7.30 -18.77 7.37
CA MET A 147 7.85 -19.79 8.27
C MET A 147 7.82 -19.40 9.75
N ASP A 148 7.94 -18.10 10.04
CA ASP A 148 7.93 -17.53 11.39
C ASP A 148 6.58 -16.90 11.76
N SER A 149 5.52 -17.25 11.02
CA SER A 149 4.16 -16.80 11.30
C SER A 149 3.68 -17.21 12.69
N PHE A 150 2.80 -16.38 13.25
CA PHE A 150 2.19 -16.64 14.55
C PHE A 150 1.50 -18.00 14.60
N ASP A 151 0.81 -18.41 13.52
CA ASP A 151 0.14 -19.71 13.45
C ASP A 151 1.14 -20.88 13.52
N ASN A 152 2.31 -20.75 12.88
CA ASN A 152 3.37 -21.76 12.96
C ASN A 152 4.03 -21.80 14.34
N ILE A 153 4.27 -20.64 14.96
CA ILE A 153 4.83 -20.53 16.32
C ILE A 153 3.85 -21.13 17.33
N LYS A 154 2.56 -20.78 17.24
CA LYS A 154 1.51 -21.30 18.10
C LYS A 154 1.37 -22.82 17.96
N ARG A 155 1.35 -23.33 16.72
CA ARG A 155 1.32 -24.78 16.46
C ARG A 155 2.50 -25.52 17.08
N LYS A 156 3.71 -24.96 16.99
CA LYS A 156 4.89 -25.53 17.69
C LYS A 156 4.71 -25.50 19.20
N LEU A 157 4.29 -24.38 19.77
CA LEU A 157 4.08 -24.24 21.22
C LEU A 157 3.04 -25.25 21.75
N ASP A 158 1.94 -25.41 21.03
CA ASP A 158 0.88 -26.39 21.34
C ASP A 158 1.40 -27.84 21.23
N THR A 159 2.43 -28.09 20.41
CA THR A 159 3.08 -29.41 20.30
C THR A 159 4.02 -29.69 21.47
N PHE A 160 4.68 -28.66 22.01
CA PHE A 160 5.59 -28.79 23.16
C PHE A 160 4.87 -28.80 24.53
N LEU A 161 3.64 -28.30 24.60
CA LEU A 161 2.83 -28.22 25.82
C LEU A 161 1.87 -29.40 26.01
N LYS A 162 2.21 -30.57 25.47
CA LYS A 162 1.49 -31.84 25.68
C LYS A 162 2.17 -32.70 26.74
#